data_AF-A0A2S4YUZ2-F1
#
_entry.id   AF-A0A2S4YUZ2-F1
#
_cell.length_a   1.000
_cell.length_b   1.000
_cell.length_c   1.000
_cell.angle_alpha   90.00
_cell.angle_beta   90.00
_cell.angle_gamma   90.00
#
_symmetry.space_group_name_H-M   'P 1'
#
loop_
_entity.id
_entity.type
_entity.pdbx_description
1 polymer ?
#
loop_
_entity_poly.entity_id
_entity_poly.type
_entity_poly.pdbx_seq_one_letter_code
_entity_poly.pdbx_strand_id
1 'polypeptide(L)'
;MDTLARYVDLFTSCKEVQPGTQYDAAHDGSDAAWGAQEAADPAWGIRERAVCKDFEHPIALLLVSDMRKFQTAAKKNNDLFAVGKNYAVVPVGDDQIQALSPSGLAFLTCDPDFSPPSGHRTEKALVDGCVLSDYFPS
;
A
#
# COMPACT_ATOMS: atom_id res chain seq x y z
N MET A 1 9.73 8.86 13.83
CA MET A 1 10.19 8.61 12.45
C MET A 1 9.18 7.67 11.82
N ASP A 2 8.64 8.04 10.66
CA ASP A 2 7.70 7.23 9.89
C ASP A 2 8.49 6.21 9.04
N THR A 3 8.30 4.92 9.30
CA THR A 3 9.08 3.83 8.69
C THR A 3 8.23 2.56 8.62
N LEU A 4 8.48 1.74 7.60
CA LEU A 4 7.85 0.43 7.46
C LEU A 4 8.00 -0.45 8.70
N ALA A 5 9.18 -0.48 9.32
CA ALA A 5 9.42 -1.28 10.53
C ALA A 5 8.52 -0.86 11.70
N ARG A 6 8.35 0.45 11.92
CA ARG A 6 7.44 0.99 12.94
C ARG A 6 5.98 0.68 12.62
N TYR A 7 5.59 0.71 11.34
CA TYR A 7 4.25 0.31 10.95
C TYR A 7 3.98 -1.15 11.33
N VAL A 8 4.89 -2.05 10.96
CA VAL A 8 4.78 -3.49 11.26
C VAL A 8 4.69 -3.72 12.77
N ASP A 9 5.56 -3.08 13.56
CA ASP A 9 5.63 -3.24 15.02
C ASP A 9 4.35 -2.77 15.75
N LEU A 10 3.72 -1.69 15.28
CA LEU A 10 2.60 -1.07 15.97
C LEU A 10 1.21 -1.52 15.48
N PHE A 11 1.10 -1.90 14.20
CA PHE A 11 -0.19 -2.05 13.54
C PHE A 11 -0.43 -3.43 12.93
N THR A 12 0.49 -4.38 13.11
CA THR A 12 0.32 -5.75 12.62
C THR A 12 0.67 -6.76 13.71
N SER A 13 0.13 -7.98 13.61
CA SER A 13 0.58 -9.12 14.44
C SER A 13 1.75 -9.89 13.82
N CYS A 14 2.35 -9.35 12.74
CA CYS A 14 3.39 -10.01 11.98
C CYS A 14 4.63 -10.26 12.84
N LYS A 15 4.84 -11.52 13.24
CA LYS A 15 6.00 -11.95 14.02
C LYS A 15 7.29 -11.98 13.19
N GLU A 16 7.15 -12.27 11.90
CA GLU A 16 8.23 -12.31 10.94
C GLU A 16 7.74 -11.78 9.58
N VAL A 17 8.57 -10.97 8.94
CA VAL A 17 8.37 -10.48 7.58
C VAL A 17 9.19 -11.35 6.64
N GLN A 18 8.56 -11.90 5.61
CA GLN A 18 9.17 -12.82 4.66
C GLN A 18 9.49 -12.06 3.37
N PRO A 19 10.71 -12.16 2.82
CA PRO A 19 11.03 -11.53 1.56
C PRO A 19 10.30 -12.22 0.40
N GLY A 20 9.80 -11.44 -0.55
CA GLY A 20 9.35 -11.98 -1.84
C GLY A 20 8.12 -12.90 -1.78
N THR A 21 8.16 -13.98 -2.56
CA THR A 21 6.99 -14.62 -3.22
C THR A 21 6.06 -15.45 -2.34
N GLN A 22 6.18 -15.34 -1.02
CA GLN A 22 5.34 -16.10 -0.12
C GLN A 22 3.91 -15.56 -0.16
N TYR A 23 2.93 -16.47 -0.25
CA TYR A 23 1.53 -16.12 -0.48
C TYR A 23 1.25 -15.53 -1.87
N ASP A 24 2.16 -15.59 -2.85
CA ASP A 24 1.90 -15.13 -4.23
C ASP A 24 1.18 -16.22 -5.07
N ALA A 25 0.18 -16.90 -4.50
CA ALA A 25 -0.57 -17.95 -5.21
C ALA A 25 -1.05 -17.42 -6.58
N ALA A 26 -1.05 -18.29 -7.59
CA ALA A 26 -1.02 -18.00 -9.03
C ALA A 26 -2.29 -17.30 -9.58
N HIS A 27 -2.65 -16.15 -9.02
CA HIS A 27 -3.87 -15.41 -9.30
C HIS A 27 -5.15 -16.28 -9.14
N ASP A 28 -5.11 -17.32 -8.28
CA ASP A 28 -6.17 -18.33 -8.17
C ASP A 28 -7.02 -18.24 -6.88
N GLY A 29 -6.79 -17.26 -6.01
CA GLY A 29 -7.54 -17.13 -4.76
C GLY A 29 -7.43 -15.79 -4.06
N SER A 30 -8.39 -15.53 -3.16
CA SER A 30 -8.59 -14.32 -2.36
C SER A 30 -7.52 -14.05 -1.29
N ASP A 31 -6.44 -14.84 -1.25
CA ASP A 31 -5.37 -14.77 -0.24
C ASP A 31 -3.99 -14.65 -0.90
N ALA A 32 -3.91 -14.03 -2.09
CA ALA A 32 -2.65 -13.81 -2.79
C ALA A 32 -2.05 -12.43 -2.48
N ALA A 33 -0.81 -12.38 -2.00
CA ALA A 33 -0.13 -11.12 -1.71
C ALA A 33 0.16 -10.32 -3.00
N TRP A 34 -0.17 -9.03 -2.99
CA TRP A 34 0.00 -8.13 -4.14
C TRP A 34 1.49 -7.82 -4.42
N GLY A 35 1.82 -7.47 -5.68
CA GLY A 35 3.04 -6.70 -5.97
C GLY A 35 4.26 -7.47 -6.44
N ALA A 36 4.13 -8.76 -6.74
CA ALA A 36 5.26 -9.60 -7.13
C ALA A 36 5.92 -9.15 -8.45
N GLN A 37 5.09 -8.88 -9.46
CA GLN A 37 5.54 -8.44 -10.79
C GLN A 37 5.97 -6.98 -10.75
N GLU A 38 5.24 -6.17 -9.99
CA GLU A 38 5.46 -4.74 -9.81
C GLU A 38 6.78 -4.48 -9.09
N ALA A 39 7.11 -5.29 -8.08
CA ALA A 39 8.40 -5.20 -7.40
C ALA A 39 9.59 -5.62 -8.29
N ALA A 40 9.34 -6.44 -9.32
CA ALA A 40 10.36 -6.83 -10.30
C ALA A 40 10.50 -5.81 -11.44
N ASP A 41 9.51 -4.94 -11.65
CA ASP A 41 9.53 -3.92 -12.69
C ASP A 41 10.13 -2.59 -12.17
N PRO A 42 11.29 -2.16 -12.67
CA PRO A 42 11.94 -0.92 -12.22
C PRO A 42 11.12 0.35 -12.48
N ALA A 43 10.08 0.29 -13.34
CA ALA A 43 9.15 1.40 -13.54
C ALA A 43 8.36 1.75 -12.27
N TRP A 44 8.19 0.80 -11.35
CA TRP A 44 7.46 1.00 -10.10
C TRP A 44 8.28 1.68 -8.99
N GLY A 45 9.62 1.72 -9.10
CA GLY A 45 10.46 2.35 -8.07
C GLY A 45 10.47 1.62 -6.72
N ILE A 46 9.94 0.40 -6.65
CA ILE A 46 10.00 -0.48 -5.48
C ILE A 46 11.45 -1.00 -5.36
N ARG A 47 12.04 -0.83 -4.19
CA ARG A 47 13.39 -1.33 -3.87
C ARG A 47 13.34 -2.75 -3.37
N GLU A 48 12.37 -3.03 -2.52
CA GLU A 48 12.22 -4.31 -1.84
C GLU A 48 10.74 -4.55 -1.58
N ARG A 49 10.33 -5.80 -1.77
CA ARG A 49 9.02 -6.28 -1.41
C ARG A 49 9.17 -7.39 -0.39
N ALA A 50 8.36 -7.29 0.64
CA ALA A 50 8.18 -8.34 1.61
C ALA A 50 6.69 -8.59 1.83
N VAL A 51 6.39 -9.69 2.48
CA VAL A 51 5.04 -10.15 2.76
C VAL A 51 5.00 -10.65 4.19
N CYS A 52 3.88 -10.42 4.87
CA CYS A 52 3.59 -11.07 6.14
C CYS A 52 2.12 -11.45 6.20
N LYS A 53 1.76 -12.28 7.17
CA LYS A 53 0.38 -12.73 7.37
C LYS A 53 -0.13 -12.13 8.67
N ASP A 54 -1.21 -11.36 8.59
CA ASP A 54 -1.86 -10.72 9.73
C ASP A 54 -3.30 -11.23 9.83
N PHE A 55 -3.67 -11.79 11.00
CA PHE A 55 -5.00 -12.37 11.25
C PHE A 55 -5.60 -13.17 10.07
N GLU A 56 -4.78 -14.06 9.50
CA GLU A 56 -5.09 -14.94 8.37
C GLU A 56 -4.96 -14.38 6.94
N HIS A 57 -4.78 -13.08 6.76
CA HIS A 57 -4.64 -12.48 5.43
C HIS A 57 -3.21 -11.98 5.15
N PRO A 58 -2.68 -12.16 3.94
CA PRO A 58 -1.40 -11.57 3.59
C PRO A 58 -1.47 -10.04 3.53
N ILE A 59 -0.35 -9.42 3.87
CA ILE A 59 -0.08 -8.00 3.66
C ILE A 59 1.22 -7.92 2.87
N ALA A 60 1.18 -7.26 1.72
CA ALA A 60 2.39 -6.87 1.00
C ALA A 60 2.94 -5.57 1.57
N LEU A 61 4.24 -5.56 1.81
CA LEU A 61 5.01 -4.49 2.40
C LEU A 61 6.08 -4.06 1.39
N LEU A 62 6.00 -2.82 0.93
CA LEU A 62 6.83 -2.32 -0.17
C LEU A 62 7.75 -1.22 0.35
N LEU A 63 9.06 -1.43 0.29
CA LEU A 63 10.01 -0.33 0.44
C LEU A 63 10.16 0.37 -0.89
N VAL A 64 9.81 1.66 -0.93
CA VAL A 64 9.78 2.47 -2.15
C VAL A 64 10.99 3.38 -2.17
N SER A 65 11.83 3.24 -3.20
CA SER A 65 13.01 4.11 -3.40
C SER A 65 12.69 5.38 -4.16
N ASP A 66 11.66 5.35 -5.01
CA ASP A 66 11.20 6.49 -5.81
C ASP A 66 9.67 6.58 -5.75
N MET A 67 9.17 7.40 -4.82
CA MET A 67 7.74 7.56 -4.58
C MET A 67 7.02 8.22 -5.77
N ARG A 68 7.72 9.02 -6.58
CA ARG A 68 7.13 9.61 -7.78
C ARG A 68 6.90 8.56 -8.86
N LYS A 69 7.86 7.63 -9.05
CA LYS A 69 7.67 6.48 -9.96
C LYS A 69 6.54 5.58 -9.47
N PHE A 70 6.52 5.26 -8.19
CA PHE A 70 5.47 4.44 -7.59
C PHE A 70 4.07 5.01 -7.85
N GLN A 71 3.85 6.29 -7.55
CA GLN A 71 2.57 6.97 -7.82
C GLN A 71 2.24 7.08 -9.31
N THR A 72 3.26 7.17 -10.17
CA THR A 72 3.08 7.20 -11.63
C THR A 72 2.58 5.84 -12.14
N ALA A 73 3.15 4.75 -11.64
CA ALA A 73 2.74 3.40 -11.96
C ALA A 73 1.35 3.09 -11.39
N ALA A 74 1.09 3.45 -10.13
CA ALA A 74 -0.22 3.34 -9.50
C ALA A 74 -1.31 4.04 -10.34
N LYS A 75 -1.07 5.29 -10.75
CA LYS A 75 -1.98 6.04 -11.63
C LYS A 75 -2.27 5.31 -12.94
N LYS A 76 -1.22 4.77 -13.58
CA LYS A 76 -1.34 4.11 -14.89
C LYS A 76 -2.21 2.84 -14.79
N ASN A 77 -2.11 2.12 -13.69
CA ASN A 77 -2.85 0.87 -13.47
C ASN A 77 -4.17 1.08 -12.70
N ASN A 78 -4.45 2.30 -12.26
CA ASN A 78 -5.60 2.64 -11.41
C ASN A 78 -5.60 1.86 -10.07
N ASP A 79 -4.41 1.63 -9.53
CA ASP A 79 -4.21 0.93 -8.26
C ASP A 79 -4.28 1.90 -7.07
N LEU A 80 -4.74 1.36 -5.95
CA LEU A 80 -4.93 2.08 -4.69
C LEU A 80 -3.96 1.56 -3.64
N PHE A 81 -3.38 2.47 -2.85
CA PHE A 81 -2.36 2.08 -1.88
C PHE A 81 -2.47 2.86 -0.57
N ALA A 82 -2.14 2.21 0.53
CA ALA A 82 -1.80 2.92 1.76
C ALA A 82 -0.29 3.24 1.73
N VAL A 83 0.07 4.52 1.77
CA VAL A 83 1.45 4.98 1.62
C VAL A 83 1.94 5.72 2.85
N GLY A 84 3.17 5.39 3.26
CA GLY A 84 3.97 6.18 4.19
C GLY A 84 5.00 7.00 3.41
N LYS A 85 5.98 7.56 4.12
CA LYS A 85 6.99 8.44 3.51
C LYS A 85 7.81 7.78 2.38
N ASN A 86 8.21 6.53 2.57
CA ASN A 86 9.08 5.78 1.66
C ASN A 86 8.71 4.30 1.57
N TYR A 87 7.45 4.00 1.83
CA TYR A 87 6.94 2.63 1.79
C TYR A 87 5.44 2.65 1.48
N ALA A 88 4.93 1.51 1.04
CA ALA A 88 3.51 1.27 0.84
C ALA A 88 3.11 -0.06 1.46
N VAL A 89 1.85 -0.15 1.86
CA VAL A 89 1.23 -1.32 2.49
C VAL A 89 0.00 -1.68 1.68
N VAL A 90 -0.10 -2.96 1.34
CA VAL A 90 -1.19 -3.50 0.52
C VAL A 90 -1.73 -4.74 1.22
N PRO A 91 -2.78 -4.59 2.04
CA PRO A 91 -3.45 -5.74 2.62
C PRO A 91 -4.27 -6.46 1.53
N VAL A 92 -4.41 -7.77 1.66
CA VAL A 92 -5.30 -8.54 0.81
C VAL A 92 -6.73 -8.43 1.36
N GLY A 93 -7.67 -7.98 0.53
CA GLY A 93 -9.08 -7.76 0.88
C GLY A 93 -9.43 -6.27 1.07
N ASP A 94 -10.50 -5.82 0.40
CA ASP A 94 -10.95 -4.41 0.42
C ASP A 94 -11.36 -3.95 1.84
N ASP A 95 -11.85 -4.87 2.66
CA ASP A 95 -12.23 -4.64 4.06
C ASP A 95 -11.03 -4.36 4.97
N GLN A 96 -9.82 -4.79 4.57
CA GLN A 96 -8.61 -4.60 5.36
C GLN A 96 -7.98 -3.22 5.18
N ILE A 97 -8.23 -2.53 4.06
CA ILE A 97 -7.63 -1.20 3.85
C ILE A 97 -8.18 -0.17 4.85
N GLN A 98 -9.43 -0.34 5.29
CA GLN A 98 -10.03 0.49 6.35
C GLN A 98 -9.32 0.29 7.70
N ALA A 99 -8.86 -0.93 8.00
CA ALA A 99 -8.13 -1.25 9.22
C ALA A 99 -6.79 -0.52 9.31
N LEU A 100 -6.31 0.06 8.20
CA LEU A 100 -5.09 0.86 8.14
C LEU A 100 -5.29 2.32 8.58
N SER A 101 -6.52 2.82 8.69
CA SER A 101 -6.81 4.19 9.11
C SER A 101 -6.04 4.67 10.37
N PRO A 102 -5.93 3.89 11.48
CA PRO A 102 -5.19 4.32 12.66
C PRO A 102 -3.66 4.33 12.48
N SER A 103 -3.13 3.82 11.37
CA SER A 103 -1.69 3.63 11.18
C SER A 103 -0.92 4.90 10.80
N GLY A 104 -1.63 5.99 10.48
CA GLY A 104 -1.04 7.23 10.00
C GLY A 104 -0.55 7.17 8.55
N LEU A 105 -0.86 6.09 7.83
CA LEU A 105 -0.68 5.99 6.38
C LEU A 105 -1.69 6.90 5.67
N ALA A 106 -1.30 7.37 4.49
CA ALA A 106 -2.19 8.09 3.60
C ALA A 106 -2.73 7.15 2.52
N PHE A 107 -4.03 7.24 2.23
CA PHE A 107 -4.64 6.62 1.07
C PHE A 107 -4.25 7.37 -0.20
N LEU A 108 -3.56 6.68 -1.11
CA LEU A 108 -3.20 7.17 -2.44
C LEU A 108 -4.27 6.74 -3.44
N THR A 109 -4.86 7.72 -4.13
CA THR A 109 -5.77 7.49 -5.26
C THR A 109 -5.55 8.52 -6.35
N CYS A 110 -5.86 8.14 -7.59
CA CYS A 110 -5.84 9.01 -8.77
C CYS A 110 -7.22 9.12 -9.44
N ASP A 111 -8.26 8.70 -8.73
CA ASP A 111 -9.65 8.85 -9.15
C ASP A 111 -10.06 10.33 -9.12
N PRO A 112 -10.46 10.93 -10.26
CA PRO A 112 -10.88 12.33 -10.31
C PRO A 112 -12.17 12.61 -9.52
N ASP A 113 -12.99 11.59 -9.25
CA ASP A 113 -14.24 11.70 -8.53
C ASP A 113 -14.08 11.45 -7.02
N PHE A 114 -12.85 11.14 -6.56
CA PHE A 114 -12.58 10.94 -5.15
C PHE A 114 -12.77 12.24 -4.35
N SER A 115 -13.72 12.21 -3.44
CA SER A 115 -13.95 13.27 -2.45
C SER A 115 -14.17 12.62 -1.09
N PRO A 116 -13.25 12.78 -0.12
CA PRO A 116 -13.47 12.22 1.19
C PRO A 116 -14.57 13.00 1.95
N PRO A 117 -15.25 12.36 2.92
CA PRO A 117 -16.23 13.04 3.76
C PRO A 117 -15.64 14.23 4.53
N SER A 118 -16.49 15.18 4.93
CA SER A 118 -16.10 16.32 5.76
C SER A 118 -15.35 15.89 7.01
N GLY A 119 -14.23 16.54 7.31
CA GLY A 119 -13.38 16.25 8.46
C GLY A 119 -12.10 15.48 8.12
N HIS A 120 -12.01 14.93 6.91
CA HIS A 120 -10.79 14.30 6.40
C HIS A 120 -9.90 15.30 5.65
N ARG A 121 -8.59 15.06 5.69
CA ARG A 121 -7.60 15.87 5.00
C ARG A 121 -7.22 15.25 3.67
N THR A 122 -7.04 16.11 2.68
CA THR A 122 -6.41 15.76 1.40
C THR A 122 -5.18 16.60 1.15
N GLU A 123 -4.17 15.97 0.55
CA GLU A 123 -2.94 16.61 0.12
C GLU A 123 -2.66 16.21 -1.33
N LYS A 124 -1.91 17.06 -2.04
CA LYS A 124 -1.45 16.72 -3.39
C LYS A 124 -0.44 15.58 -3.30
N ALA A 125 -0.63 14.56 -4.13
CA ALA A 125 0.41 13.56 -4.35
C ALA A 125 1.58 14.18 -5.16
N LEU A 126 2.65 13.42 -5.35
CA LEU A 126 3.79 13.83 -6.16
C LEU A 126 3.45 13.87 -7.66
N VAL A 127 2.43 13.12 -8.09
CA VAL A 127 1.97 13.03 -9.47
C VAL A 127 0.65 13.78 -9.64
N ASP A 128 0.57 14.62 -10.68
CA ASP A 128 -0.64 15.40 -10.96
C ASP A 128 -1.85 14.50 -11.23
N GLY A 129 -2.99 14.90 -10.68
CA GLY A 129 -4.23 14.11 -10.75
C GLY A 129 -4.30 12.96 -9.76
N CYS A 130 -3.33 12.84 -8.85
CA CYS A 130 -3.41 11.95 -7.69
C CYS A 130 -3.45 12.75 -6.39
N VAL A 131 -4.09 12.19 -5.38
CA VAL A 131 -4.22 12.78 -4.05
C VAL A 131 -3.83 11.78 -2.97
N LEU A 132 -3.41 12.32 -1.83
CA LEU A 132 -3.20 11.60 -0.58
C LEU A 132 -4.32 12.01 0.37
N SER A 133 -4.90 11.04 1.08
CA SER A 133 -6.00 11.28 2.02
C SER A 133 -5.78 10.53 3.33
N ASP A 134 -6.24 11.09 4.45
CA ASP A 134 -6.36 10.32 5.70
C ASP A 134 -7.68 9.53 5.80
N TYR A 135 -8.52 9.61 4.76
CA TYR A 135 -9.71 8.80 4.58
C TYR A 135 -9.41 7.56 3.75
N PHE A 136 -9.72 6.38 4.30
CA PHE A 136 -9.75 5.12 3.59
C PHE A 136 -11.21 4.79 3.22
N PRO A 137 -11.55 4.71 1.92
CA PRO A 137 -12.89 4.33 1.46
C PRO A 137 -13.29 2.95 1.97
N SER A 138 -14.61 2.77 2.11
CA SER A 138 -15.22 1.52 2.54
C SER A 138 -15.76 0.68 1.40
#